data_AF-A0A098LN84-F1
#
_entry.id   AF-A0A098LN84-F1
#
_cell.length_a   1.000
_cell.length_b   1.000
_cell.length_c   1.000
_cell.angle_alpha   90.00
_cell.angle_beta   90.00
_cell.angle_gamma   90.00
#
_symmetry.space_group_name_H-M   'P 1'
#
loop_
_entity.id
_entity.type
_entity.pdbx_description
1 polymer ?
#
loop_
_entity_poly.entity_id
_entity_poly.type
_entity_poly.pdbx_seq_one_letter_code
_entity_poly.pdbx_strand_id
1 'polypeptide(L)'
;MKIEEKILQIAEKNLSSDDLFIVDLVITGNSGRQKISITLDGDKGVDIDTCAYLSRKVGNEIEETNLIDSAYVLEVSSPGVDQPLKLKRQYYRNIGRRVSVTLLDESQINGLLKEVNEREIVLDAEKKDKASKKIVIESCQIAFSDIKKTNVLVSFK
;
A
#
# COMPACT_ATOMS: atom_id res chain seq x y z
N MET A 1 13.75 13.21 17.47
CA MET A 1 13.43 12.22 16.43
C MET A 1 12.37 11.31 16.98
N LYS A 2 11.24 11.17 16.28
CA LYS A 2 10.20 10.24 16.71
C LYS A 2 10.71 8.82 16.50
N ILE A 3 10.33 7.92 17.39
CA ILE A 3 10.75 6.51 17.34
C ILE A 3 10.37 5.84 16.01
N GLU A 4 9.25 6.28 15.43
CA GLU A 4 8.74 5.89 14.11
C GLU A 4 9.78 6.09 13.01
N GLU A 5 10.46 7.25 12.98
CA GLU A 5 11.45 7.56 11.94
C GLU A 5 12.68 6.65 12.04
N LYS A 6 13.10 6.31 13.26
CA LYS A 6 14.23 5.41 13.46
C LYS A 6 13.90 3.98 13.05
N ILE A 7 12.70 3.50 13.40
CA ILE A 7 12.25 2.16 12.98
C ILE A 7 12.10 2.12 11.45
N LEU A 8 11.60 3.19 10.84
CA LEU A 8 11.53 3.29 9.38
C LEU A 8 12.92 3.17 8.75
N GLN A 9 13.92 3.92 9.24
CA GLN A 9 15.29 3.84 8.73
C GLN A 9 15.90 2.44 8.89
N ILE A 10 15.68 1.80 10.03
CA ILE A 10 16.11 0.42 10.29
C ILE A 10 15.44 -0.54 9.30
N ALA A 11 14.13 -0.40 9.09
CA ALA A 11 13.40 -1.23 8.15
C ALA A 11 13.92 -1.04 6.71
N GLU A 12 14.10 0.20 6.26
CA GLU A 12 14.60 0.51 4.93
C GLU A 12 16.02 -0.03 4.70
N LYS A 13 16.90 0.09 5.70
CA LYS A 13 18.28 -0.44 5.65
C LYS A 13 18.34 -1.96 5.55
N ASN A 14 17.35 -2.67 6.10
CA ASN A 14 17.28 -4.13 6.10
C ASN A 14 16.45 -4.70 4.93
N LEU A 15 16.02 -3.85 3.99
CA LEU A 15 15.39 -4.32 2.75
C LEU A 15 16.43 -5.08 1.91
N SER A 16 16.10 -6.33 1.57
CA SER A 16 16.99 -7.20 0.79
C SER A 16 17.07 -6.82 -0.70
N SER A 17 16.12 -6.02 -1.19
CA SER A 17 15.97 -5.68 -2.61
C SER A 17 15.41 -4.28 -2.79
N ASP A 18 15.90 -3.54 -3.79
CA ASP A 18 15.36 -2.24 -4.22
C ASP A 18 13.90 -2.30 -4.73
N ASP A 19 13.46 -3.49 -5.12
CA ASP A 19 12.07 -3.76 -5.54
C ASP A 19 11.09 -3.70 -4.36
N LEU A 20 11.56 -3.77 -3.11
CA LEU A 20 10.74 -3.74 -1.89
C LEU A 20 10.77 -2.34 -1.26
N PHE A 21 9.66 -1.95 -0.65
CA PHE A 21 9.54 -0.65 0.01
C PHE A 21 8.54 -0.69 1.16
N ILE A 22 8.74 0.18 2.15
CA ILE A 22 7.81 0.34 3.26
C ILE A 22 6.65 1.25 2.81
N VAL A 23 5.43 0.74 2.90
CA VAL A 23 4.20 1.48 2.57
C VAL A 23 3.75 2.33 3.73
N ASP A 24 3.82 1.77 4.94
CA ASP A 24 3.29 2.40 6.13
C ASP A 24 3.93 1.81 7.38
N LEU A 25 4.04 2.64 8.43
CA LEU A 25 4.49 2.23 9.74
C LEU A 25 3.53 2.83 10.76
N VAL A 26 2.88 1.94 11.53
CA VAL A 26 1.91 2.35 12.55
C VAL A 26 2.32 1.77 13.88
N ILE A 27 2.51 2.66 14.87
CA ILE A 27 2.74 2.27 16.26
C ILE A 27 1.44 2.54 17.04
N THR A 28 0.89 1.49 17.63
CA THR A 28 -0.32 1.55 18.45
C THR A 28 -0.07 1.00 19.85
N GLY A 29 -0.95 1.34 20.79
CA GLY A 29 -0.86 0.87 22.18
C GLY A 29 -0.08 1.81 23.09
N ASN A 30 -0.13 1.48 24.39
CA ASN A 30 0.50 2.26 25.47
C ASN A 30 1.74 1.51 26.00
N SER A 31 2.53 2.17 26.86
CA SER A 31 3.85 1.74 27.38
C SER A 31 3.95 0.33 28.01
N GLY A 32 2.88 -0.45 28.10
CA GLY A 32 2.89 -1.84 28.56
C GLY A 32 2.65 -2.90 27.47
N ARG A 33 2.12 -2.52 26.29
CA ARG A 33 1.83 -3.39 25.14
C ARG A 33 1.83 -2.59 23.85
N GLN A 34 3.01 -2.17 23.39
CA GLN A 34 3.10 -1.50 22.09
C GLN A 34 2.97 -2.51 20.95
N LYS A 35 2.35 -2.11 19.86
CA LYS A 35 2.27 -2.89 18.63
C LYS A 35 2.80 -2.04 17.48
N ILE A 36 3.82 -2.54 16.81
CA ILE A 36 4.49 -1.91 15.68
C ILE A 36 4.08 -2.72 14.45
N SER A 37 3.29 -2.12 13.58
CA SER A 37 2.85 -2.73 12.34
C SER A 37 3.57 -2.06 11.18
N ILE A 38 4.41 -2.82 10.49
CA ILE A 38 5.14 -2.39 9.30
C ILE A 38 4.47 -3.03 8.09
N THR A 39 3.98 -2.20 7.19
CA THR A 39 3.42 -2.64 5.91
C THR A 39 4.49 -2.55 4.85
N LEU A 40 4.89 -3.69 4.28
CA LEU A 40 5.90 -3.77 3.23
C LEU A 40 5.25 -4.19 1.92
N ASP A 41 5.58 -3.53 0.82
CA ASP A 41 5.12 -3.90 -0.53
C ASP A 41 6.34 -4.02 -1.45
N GLY A 42 6.15 -4.59 -2.63
CA GLY A 42 7.22 -4.65 -3.61
C GLY A 42 6.72 -4.81 -5.02
N ASP A 43 7.51 -4.41 -6.00
CA ASP A 43 7.09 -4.34 -7.40
C ASP A 43 6.70 -5.71 -7.99
N LYS A 44 7.25 -6.79 -7.45
CA LYS A 44 6.90 -8.18 -7.83
C LYS A 44 6.01 -8.89 -6.80
N GLY A 45 5.66 -8.19 -5.73
CA GLY A 45 4.97 -8.75 -4.58
C GLY A 45 5.97 -9.10 -3.49
N VAL A 46 5.42 -9.53 -2.38
CA VAL A 46 6.17 -9.75 -1.16
C VAL A 46 5.94 -11.19 -0.75
N ASP A 47 7.04 -11.92 -0.59
CA ASP A 47 6.97 -13.28 -0.09
C ASP A 47 6.90 -13.30 1.44
N ILE A 48 6.28 -14.34 2.00
CA ILE A 48 6.18 -14.51 3.45
C ILE A 48 7.57 -14.61 4.11
N ASP A 49 8.55 -15.19 3.41
CA ASP A 49 9.92 -15.28 3.89
C ASP A 49 10.59 -13.90 3.99
N THR A 50 10.23 -12.98 3.07
CA THR A 50 10.71 -11.59 3.11
C THR A 50 10.17 -10.86 4.33
N CYS A 51 8.87 -11.00 4.61
CA CYS A 51 8.25 -10.43 5.82
C CYS A 51 8.89 -11.00 7.10
N ALA A 52 9.12 -12.31 7.15
CA ALA A 52 9.72 -12.97 8.31
C ALA A 52 11.17 -12.53 8.51
N TYR A 53 11.96 -12.42 7.44
CA TYR A 53 13.32 -11.93 7.47
C TYR A 53 13.40 -10.50 8.00
N LEU A 54 12.58 -9.59 7.44
CA LEU A 54 12.57 -8.20 7.84
C LEU A 54 12.14 -8.06 9.31
N SER A 55 11.10 -8.78 9.73
CA SER A 55 10.63 -8.75 11.13
C SER A 55 11.73 -9.13 12.12
N ARG A 56 12.48 -10.21 11.84
CA ARG A 56 13.60 -10.63 12.70
C ARG A 56 14.73 -9.60 12.72
N LYS A 57 15.09 -9.05 11.57
CA LYS A 57 16.18 -8.07 11.46
C LYS A 57 15.85 -6.76 12.18
N VAL A 58 14.67 -6.22 11.93
CA VAL A 58 14.19 -4.99 12.57
C VAL A 58 14.07 -5.19 14.08
N GLY A 59 13.50 -6.32 14.53
CA GLY A 59 13.39 -6.64 15.95
C GLY A 59 14.76 -6.69 16.63
N ASN A 60 15.73 -7.41 16.05
CA ASN A 60 17.08 -7.49 16.60
C ASN A 60 17.76 -6.11 16.71
N GLU A 61 17.63 -5.25 15.69
CA GLU A 61 18.25 -3.91 15.70
C GLU A 61 17.55 -2.97 16.69
N ILE A 62 16.23 -3.12 16.92
CA ILE A 62 15.50 -2.40 17.98
C ILE A 62 16.02 -2.77 19.37
N GLU A 63 16.24 -4.06 19.63
CA GLU A 63 16.80 -4.55 20.90
C GLU A 63 18.24 -4.08 21.10
N GLU A 64 19.10 -4.22 20.09
CA GLU A 64 20.52 -3.81 20.16
C GLU A 64 20.67 -2.31 20.44
N THR A 65 19.78 -1.49 19.88
CA THR A 65 19.80 -0.04 20.06
C THR A 65 19.03 0.44 21.29
N ASN A 66 18.40 -0.47 22.06
CA ASN A 66 17.47 -0.16 23.14
C ASN A 66 16.47 0.94 22.74
N LEU A 67 15.89 0.80 21.54
CA LEU A 67 14.96 1.81 21.02
C LEU A 67 13.66 1.86 21.82
N ILE A 68 13.22 0.71 22.32
CA ILE A 68 11.97 0.53 23.06
C ILE A 68 12.27 -0.23 24.36
N ASP A 69 12.10 0.43 25.50
CA ASP A 69 12.30 -0.19 26.82
C ASP A 69 11.11 -1.06 27.29
N SER A 70 9.95 -0.93 26.62
CA SER A 70 8.71 -1.64 26.98
C SER A 70 8.46 -2.87 26.10
N ALA A 71 7.67 -3.83 26.61
CA ALA A 71 7.21 -4.95 25.79
C ALA A 71 6.45 -4.46 24.54
N TYR A 72 6.87 -4.95 23.37
CA TYR A 72 6.24 -4.65 22.09
C TYR A 72 5.98 -5.92 21.27
N VAL A 73 5.08 -5.79 20.28
CA VAL A 73 4.81 -6.79 19.26
C VAL A 73 5.14 -6.18 17.91
N LEU A 74 6.09 -6.78 17.19
CA LEU A 74 6.44 -6.38 15.83
C LEU A 74 5.73 -7.28 14.82
N GLU A 75 4.92 -6.68 13.96
CA GLU A 75 4.27 -7.34 12.84
C GLU A 75 4.75 -6.72 11.52
N VAL A 76 5.21 -7.58 10.61
CA VAL A 76 5.54 -7.19 9.23
C VAL A 76 4.58 -7.93 8.32
N SER A 77 3.84 -7.20 7.50
CA SER A 77 2.87 -7.78 6.58
C SER A 77 2.85 -7.04 5.25
N SER A 78 2.36 -7.71 4.22
CA SER A 78 2.08 -7.07 2.93
C SER A 78 0.76 -6.30 2.98
N PRO A 79 0.58 -5.24 2.18
CA PRO A 79 -0.73 -4.62 2.05
C PRO A 79 -1.72 -5.66 1.54
N GLY A 80 -2.81 -5.85 2.28
CA GLY A 80 -3.90 -6.73 1.87
C GLY A 80 -4.55 -6.21 0.58
N VAL A 81 -5.26 -7.09 -0.14
CA VAL A 81 -6.00 -6.72 -1.37
C VAL A 81 -7.05 -5.63 -1.14
N ASP A 82 -7.57 -5.53 0.08
CA ASP A 82 -8.52 -4.51 0.51
C ASP A 82 -7.88 -3.20 0.97
N GLN A 83 -6.55 -3.13 1.07
CA GLN A 83 -5.89 -1.88 1.46
C GLN A 83 -5.84 -0.89 0.28
N PRO A 84 -6.10 0.39 0.55
CA PRO A 84 -5.97 1.41 -0.47
C PRO A 84 -4.50 1.65 -0.82
N LEU A 85 -4.24 1.95 -2.09
CA LEU A 85 -2.95 2.40 -2.59
C LEU A 85 -2.61 3.75 -1.94
N LYS A 86 -1.55 3.76 -1.12
CA LYS A 86 -1.06 4.95 -0.43
C LYS A 86 0.07 5.63 -1.19
N LEU A 87 0.94 4.84 -1.83
CA LEU A 87 2.13 5.35 -2.51
C LEU A 87 1.97 5.37 -4.03
N LYS A 88 2.51 6.41 -4.68
CA LYS A 88 2.52 6.52 -6.14
C LYS A 88 3.16 5.32 -6.83
N ARG A 89 4.24 4.75 -6.25
CA ARG A 89 4.91 3.55 -6.75
C ARG A 89 3.95 2.37 -6.92
N GLN A 90 2.96 2.24 -6.04
CA GLN A 90 1.94 1.20 -6.14
C GLN A 90 1.04 1.41 -7.36
N TYR A 91 0.72 2.64 -7.73
CA TYR A 91 -0.08 2.91 -8.94
C TYR A 91 0.65 2.44 -10.20
N TYR A 92 1.93 2.79 -10.34
CA TYR A 92 2.74 2.38 -11.50
C TYR A 92 2.78 0.85 -11.68
N ARG A 93 2.94 0.11 -10.57
CA ARG A 93 2.94 -1.36 -10.59
C ARG A 93 1.58 -1.96 -10.96
N ASN A 94 0.48 -1.28 -10.61
CA ASN A 94 -0.87 -1.76 -10.88
C ASN A 94 -1.43 -1.30 -12.24
N ILE A 95 -0.60 -0.70 -13.11
CA ILE A 95 -0.97 -0.45 -14.51
C ILE A 95 -1.37 -1.78 -15.17
N GLY A 96 -2.50 -1.80 -15.86
CA GLY A 96 -3.11 -2.98 -16.47
C GLY A 96 -3.97 -3.81 -15.50
N ARG A 97 -4.13 -3.41 -14.24
CA ARG A 97 -5.05 -4.05 -13.29
C ARG A 97 -6.32 -3.23 -13.12
N ARG A 98 -7.40 -3.90 -12.69
CA ARG A 98 -8.63 -3.23 -12.31
C ARG A 98 -8.48 -2.57 -10.95
N VAL A 99 -8.90 -1.32 -10.83
CA VAL A 99 -8.87 -0.56 -9.59
C VAL A 99 -10.22 0.12 -9.36
N SER A 100 -10.53 0.35 -8.09
CA SER A 100 -11.68 1.09 -7.61
C SER A 100 -11.19 2.39 -6.97
N VAL A 101 -11.42 3.51 -7.65
CA VAL A 101 -11.02 4.84 -7.20
C VAL A 101 -12.23 5.50 -6.55
N THR A 102 -12.11 5.83 -5.26
CA THR A 102 -13.08 6.68 -4.56
C THR A 102 -12.57 8.12 -4.61
N LEU A 103 -13.37 9.02 -5.17
CA LEU A 103 -13.08 10.45 -5.25
C LEU A 103 -13.42 11.17 -3.93
N LEU A 104 -12.99 12.42 -3.81
CA LEU A 104 -13.31 13.28 -2.66
C LEU A 104 -14.83 13.48 -2.49
N ASP A 105 -15.57 13.55 -3.59
CA ASP A 105 -17.04 13.67 -3.63
C ASP A 105 -17.76 12.33 -3.35
N GLU A 106 -17.06 11.35 -2.78
CA GLU A 106 -17.56 10.01 -2.43
C GLU A 106 -18.03 9.14 -3.61
N SER A 107 -17.92 9.66 -4.83
CA SER A 107 -18.17 8.90 -6.05
C SER A 107 -17.09 7.84 -6.28
N GLN A 108 -17.52 6.65 -6.71
CA GLN A 108 -16.64 5.52 -6.98
C GLN A 108 -16.57 5.24 -8.47
N ILE A 109 -15.35 5.17 -8.99
CA ILE A 109 -15.05 4.86 -10.38
C ILE A 109 -14.27 3.55 -10.39
N ASN A 110 -14.84 2.55 -11.05
CA ASN A 110 -14.23 1.24 -11.22
C ASN A 110 -13.80 1.07 -12.67
N GLY A 111 -12.59 0.57 -12.89
CA GLY A 111 -12.10 0.36 -14.24
C GLY A 111 -10.66 -0.10 -14.29
N LEU A 112 -10.12 -0.18 -15.50
CA LEU A 112 -8.75 -0.63 -15.74
C LEU A 112 -7.79 0.56 -15.66
N LEU A 113 -6.77 0.48 -14.79
CA LEU A 113 -5.72 1.50 -14.74
C LEU A 113 -4.84 1.38 -15.99
N LYS A 114 -4.91 2.37 -16.89
CA LYS A 114 -4.20 2.38 -18.18
C LYS A 114 -2.82 3.00 -18.06
N GLU A 115 -2.73 4.12 -17.36
CA GLU A 115 -1.52 4.92 -17.26
C GLU A 115 -1.52 5.69 -15.94
N VAL A 116 -0.32 5.99 -15.45
CA VAL A 116 -0.10 6.77 -14.24
C VAL A 116 0.92 7.84 -14.60
N ASN A 117 0.50 9.10 -14.51
CA ASN A 117 1.34 10.27 -14.69
C ASN A 117 1.75 10.83 -13.32
N GLU A 118 2.55 11.91 -13.28
CA GLU A 118 3.00 12.48 -12.01
C GLU A 118 1.87 13.08 -11.18
N ARG A 119 0.83 13.59 -11.85
CA ARG A 119 -0.28 14.35 -11.25
C ARG A 119 -1.65 13.69 -11.40
N GLU A 120 -1.78 12.72 -12.30
CA GLU A 120 -3.07 12.12 -12.65
C GLU A 120 -2.91 10.64 -13.01
N ILE A 121 -4.03 9.92 -12.95
CA ILE A 121 -4.15 8.54 -13.42
C ILE A 121 -5.15 8.48 -14.57
N VAL A 122 -4.87 7.64 -15.55
CA VAL A 122 -5.78 7.35 -16.66
C VAL A 122 -6.43 6.01 -16.39
N LEU A 123 -7.76 5.99 -16.32
CA LEU A 123 -8.55 4.83 -15.96
C LEU A 123 -9.68 4.62 -16.97
N ASP A 124 -9.75 3.41 -17.53
CA ASP A 124 -10.81 2.96 -18.42
C ASP A 124 -12.01 2.52 -17.58
N ALA A 125 -12.93 3.45 -17.31
CA ALA A 125 -14.07 3.25 -16.43
C ALA A 125 -15.14 2.37 -17.10
N GLU A 126 -15.58 1.33 -16.40
CA GLU A 126 -16.61 0.41 -16.89
C GLU A 126 -17.99 0.89 -16.42
N LYS A 127 -18.71 1.65 -17.27
CA LYS A 127 -20.10 2.02 -17.00
C LYS A 127 -21.05 0.95 -17.56
N LYS A 128 -21.95 0.44 -16.71
CA LYS A 128 -23.08 -0.39 -17.16
C LYS A 128 -24.19 0.53 -17.65
N ASP A 129 -24.46 0.49 -18.95
CA ASP A 129 -25.62 1.16 -19.50
C ASP A 129 -26.90 0.45 -19.05
N LYS A 130 -27.86 1.19 -18.48
CA LYS A 130 -29.11 0.62 -17.94
C LYS A 130 -30.09 0.21 -19.04
N ALA A 131 -29.92 0.67 -20.28
CA ALA A 131 -30.85 0.41 -21.38
C ALA A 131 -30.43 -0.79 -22.26
N SER A 132 -29.14 -1.11 -22.31
CA SER A 132 -28.60 -2.25 -23.04
C SER A 132 -27.52 -2.86 -22.19
N LYS A 133 -27.55 -4.17 -21.89
CA LYS A 133 -26.53 -4.92 -21.11
C LYS A 133 -25.10 -4.89 -21.72
N LYS A 134 -24.64 -3.78 -22.30
CA LYS A 134 -23.29 -3.54 -22.83
C LYS A 134 -22.51 -2.72 -21.80
N ILE A 135 -21.27 -3.14 -21.58
CA ILE A 135 -20.29 -2.39 -20.79
C ILE A 135 -19.69 -1.35 -21.75
N VAL A 136 -19.88 -0.06 -21.43
CA VAL A 136 -19.22 1.03 -22.15
C VAL A 136 -17.95 1.36 -21.37
N ILE A 137 -16.82 1.32 -22.07
CA ILE A 137 -15.51 1.69 -21.53
C ILE A 137 -15.29 3.16 -21.87
N GLU A 138 -15.14 4.00 -20.85
CA GLU A 138 -14.87 5.43 -21.00
C GLU A 138 -13.52 5.73 -20.34
N SER A 139 -12.56 6.24 -21.11
CA SER A 139 -11.26 6.64 -20.56
C SER A 139 -11.41 7.96 -19.80
N CYS A 140 -11.20 7.93 -18.50
CA CYS A 140 -11.25 9.09 -17.62
C CYS A 140 -9.85 9.41 -17.07
N GLN A 141 -9.51 10.69 -17.01
CA GLN A 141 -8.32 11.18 -16.33
C GLN A 141 -8.73 11.71 -14.95
N ILE A 142 -8.08 11.23 -13.89
CA ILE A 142 -8.38 11.60 -12.51
C ILE A 142 -7.10 12.12 -11.87
N ALA A 143 -7.12 13.37 -11.39
CA ALA A 143 -6.00 13.95 -10.67
C ALA A 143 -5.83 13.28 -9.30
N PHE A 144 -4.59 13.07 -8.85
CA PHE A 144 -4.34 12.53 -7.50
C PHE A 144 -4.97 13.38 -6.39
N SER A 145 -5.10 14.69 -6.61
CA SER A 145 -5.76 15.61 -5.69
C SER A 145 -7.23 15.29 -5.45
N ASP A 146 -7.91 14.71 -6.45
CA ASP A 146 -9.34 14.38 -6.37
C ASP A 146 -9.57 12.96 -5.83
N ILE A 147 -8.52 12.18 -5.62
CA ILE A 147 -8.59 10.81 -5.13
C ILE A 147 -8.58 10.78 -3.61
N LYS A 148 -9.64 10.24 -3.02
CA LYS A 148 -9.72 9.96 -1.58
C LYS A 148 -9.03 8.66 -1.22
N LYS A 149 -9.26 7.60 -1.99
CA LYS A 149 -8.64 6.27 -1.83
C LYS A 149 -8.77 5.44 -3.10
N THR A 150 -7.84 4.53 -3.34
CA THR A 150 -7.89 3.62 -4.50
C THR A 150 -7.63 2.19 -4.05
N ASN A 151 -8.52 1.26 -4.35
CA ASN A 151 -8.35 -0.15 -4.00
C ASN A 151 -8.12 -0.99 -5.27
N VAL A 152 -7.27 -2.02 -5.21
CA VAL A 152 -7.03 -2.91 -6.34
C VAL A 152 -8.10 -4.01 -6.35
N LEU A 153 -8.82 -4.14 -7.47
CA LEU A 153 -9.82 -5.18 -7.64
C LEU A 153 -9.16 -6.43 -8.24
N VAL A 154 -8.98 -7.46 -7.42
CA VAL A 154 -8.48 -8.76 -7.88
C VAL A 154 -9.63 -9.50 -8.58
N SER A 155 -9.57 -9.57 -9.90
CA SER A 155 -10.47 -10.42 -10.67
C SER A 155 -9.82 -11.79 -10.81
N PHE A 156 -10.31 -12.77 -10.05
CA PHE A 156 -10.01 -14.18 -10.31
C PHE A 156 -10.79 -14.57 -11.57
N LYS A 157 -10.07 -14.84 -12.66
CA LYS A 157 -10.65 -15.40 -13.89
C LYS A 157 -10.21 -16.84 -14.04
#